data_AF-A0A9D8Q121-F1
#
_entry.id   AF-A0A9D8Q121-F1
#
_cell.length_a   1.000
_cell.length_b   1.000
_cell.length_c   1.000
_cell.angle_alpha   90.00
_cell.angle_beta   90.00
_cell.angle_gamma   90.00
#
_symmetry.space_group_name_H-M   'P 1'
#
loop_
_entity.id
_entity.type
_entity.pdbx_description
1 polymer ?
#
loop_
_entity_poly.entity_id
_entity_poly.type
_entity_poly.pdbx_seq_one_letter_code
_entity_poly.pdbx_strand_id
1 'polypeptide(L)'
;MRLAIALFALATLAAPAAAQSMTGVGVEGNWGCRANIDGTRAGLLTIYAGSYGYASANYGSAASGSGNAEMASNGVTFLDGNLVTGAGITSAILGFDADGKDVLQLYTVDKNVLTCHPRG
;
A
#
# COMPACT_ATOMS: atom_id res chain seq x y z
N MET A 1 -32.19 33.56 17.75
CA MET A 1 -30.84 33.67 17.14
C MET A 1 -29.84 32.65 17.68
N ARG A 2 -29.75 32.41 19.01
CA ARG A 2 -28.83 31.41 19.60
C ARG A 2 -29.09 29.94 19.18
N LEU A 3 -30.36 29.56 19.02
CA LEU A 3 -30.74 28.20 18.61
C LEU A 3 -30.32 27.87 17.17
N ALA A 4 -30.31 28.86 16.28
CA ALA A 4 -29.94 28.68 14.88
C ALA A 4 -28.43 28.40 14.71
N ILE A 5 -27.60 28.98 15.58
CA ILE A 5 -26.14 28.77 15.58
C ILE A 5 -25.81 27.36 16.07
N ALA A 6 -26.55 26.85 17.06
CA ALA A 6 -26.36 25.51 17.60
C ALA A 6 -26.70 24.40 16.58
N LEU A 7 -27.75 24.58 15.76
CA LEU A 7 -28.09 23.63 14.70
C LEU A 7 -27.06 23.62 13.56
N PHE A 8 -26.46 24.77 13.23
CA PHE A 8 -25.42 24.83 12.20
C PHE A 8 -24.13 24.13 12.64
N ALA A 9 -23.78 24.23 13.93
CA ALA A 9 -22.59 23.57 14.49
C ALA A 9 -22.72 22.04 14.58
N LEU A 10 -23.94 21.51 14.77
CA LEU A 10 -24.17 20.04 14.76
C LEU A 10 -24.09 19.46 13.34
N ALA A 11 -24.44 20.23 12.31
CA ALA A 11 -24.40 19.78 10.92
C ALA A 11 -22.97 19.56 10.41
N THR A 12 -21.96 20.25 10.96
CA THR A 12 -20.55 20.09 10.55
C THR A 12 -19.86 18.88 11.17
N LEU A 13 -20.43 18.27 12.22
CA LEU A 13 -19.90 17.04 12.85
C LEU A 13 -20.31 15.77 12.10
N ALA A 14 -21.29 15.87 11.19
CA ALA A 14 -21.76 14.77 10.35
C ALA A 14 -21.10 14.75 8.96
N ALA A 15 -20.06 15.58 8.74
CA ALA A 15 -19.23 15.42 7.55
C ALA A 15 -18.58 14.03 7.64
N PRO A 16 -18.74 13.16 6.63
CA PRO A 16 -17.98 11.92 6.60
C PRO A 16 -16.52 12.33 6.66
N ALA A 17 -15.77 11.76 7.60
CA ALA A 17 -14.31 11.79 7.50
C ALA A 17 -14.01 11.19 6.14
N ALA A 18 -13.70 12.03 5.16
CA ALA A 18 -13.15 11.57 3.91
C ALA A 18 -11.86 10.86 4.32
N ALA A 19 -11.94 9.52 4.39
CA ALA A 19 -10.77 8.67 4.39
C ALA A 19 -9.88 9.26 3.31
N GLN A 20 -8.70 9.73 3.71
CA GLN A 20 -7.79 10.47 2.86
C GLN A 20 -7.58 9.62 1.61
N SER A 21 -8.30 9.95 0.54
CA SER A 21 -8.16 9.24 -0.72
C SER A 21 -6.78 9.65 -1.20
N MET A 22 -5.81 8.77 -0.98
CA MET A 22 -4.43 8.94 -1.42
C MET A 22 -4.34 8.79 -2.96
N THR A 23 -5.35 9.30 -3.68
CA THR A 23 -5.39 9.44 -5.13
C THR A 23 -4.42 10.56 -5.49
N GLY A 24 -3.13 10.23 -5.49
CA GLY A 24 -2.03 11.15 -5.77
C GLY A 24 -0.72 10.89 -5.01
N VAL A 25 -0.67 9.90 -4.09
CA VAL A 25 0.47 9.74 -3.16
C VAL A 25 1.46 8.67 -3.63
N GLY A 26 1.86 8.69 -4.91
CA GLY A 26 2.91 7.81 -5.44
C GLY A 26 2.75 6.35 -4.98
N VAL A 27 3.85 5.71 -4.57
CA VAL A 27 3.82 4.36 -3.97
C VAL A 27 3.70 4.37 -2.44
N GLU A 28 3.64 5.55 -1.80
CA GLU A 28 3.47 5.63 -0.35
C GLU A 28 2.02 5.32 0.04
N GLY A 29 1.85 4.62 1.16
CA GLY A 29 0.54 4.23 1.67
C GLY A 29 0.45 2.76 2.06
N ASN A 30 -0.79 2.33 2.32
CA ASN A 30 -1.11 0.97 2.68
C ASN A 30 -1.66 0.22 1.46
N TRP A 31 -1.18 -1.00 1.25
CA TRP A 31 -1.44 -1.79 0.08
C TRP A 31 -1.82 -3.21 0.47
N GLY A 32 -2.92 -3.72 -0.06
CA GLY A 32 -3.37 -5.10 0.12
C GLY A 32 -2.86 -5.96 -1.02
N CYS A 33 -1.92 -6.86 -0.72
CA CYS A 33 -1.23 -7.67 -1.72
C CYS A 33 -1.89 -9.04 -1.92
N ARG A 34 -1.98 -9.44 -3.19
CA ARG A 34 -2.36 -10.79 -3.62
C ARG A 34 -1.25 -11.44 -4.41
N ALA A 35 -1.08 -12.75 -4.24
CA ALA A 35 -0.10 -13.51 -4.99
C ALA A 35 -0.60 -13.75 -6.41
N ASN A 36 0.24 -13.48 -7.41
CA ASN A 36 -0.15 -13.67 -8.81
C ASN A 36 -0.22 -15.15 -9.20
N ILE A 37 0.40 -16.05 -8.42
CA ILE A 37 0.42 -17.49 -8.71
C ILE A 37 -0.93 -18.15 -8.50
N ASP A 38 -1.72 -17.71 -7.52
CA ASP A 38 -2.98 -18.35 -7.12
C ASP A 38 -4.10 -17.35 -6.77
N GLY A 39 -3.84 -16.04 -6.84
CA GLY A 39 -4.79 -14.99 -6.52
C GLY A 39 -5.14 -14.86 -5.04
N THR A 40 -4.47 -15.60 -4.15
CA THR A 40 -4.74 -15.60 -2.72
C THR A 40 -4.18 -14.35 -2.04
N ARG A 41 -4.67 -14.04 -0.83
CA ARG A 41 -4.16 -12.93 -0.04
C ARG A 41 -2.72 -13.25 0.39
N ALA A 42 -1.77 -12.43 -0.05
CA ALA A 42 -0.35 -12.60 0.26
C ALA A 42 0.07 -11.81 1.51
N GLY A 43 -0.48 -10.61 1.72
CA GLY A 43 -0.10 -9.77 2.84
C GLY A 43 -0.55 -8.32 2.73
N LEU A 44 -0.03 -7.50 3.63
CA LEU A 44 -0.20 -6.05 3.65
C LEU A 44 1.17 -5.39 3.55
N LEU A 45 1.30 -4.42 2.66
CA LEU A 45 2.50 -3.61 2.48
C LEU A 45 2.18 -2.18 2.89
N THR A 46 3.02 -1.59 3.72
CA THR A 46 3.00 -0.16 4.05
C THR A 46 4.31 0.44 3.57
N ILE A 47 4.26 1.52 2.80
CA ILE A 47 5.44 2.28 2.38
C ILE A 47 5.28 3.71 2.90
N TYR A 48 6.30 4.22 3.59
CA TYR A 48 6.27 5.55 4.15
C TYR A 48 7.69 6.06 4.40
N ALA A 49 7.97 7.29 3.95
CA ALA A 49 9.18 8.04 4.30
C ALA A 49 10.50 7.26 4.06
N GLY A 50 10.60 6.58 2.91
CA GLY A 50 11.80 5.80 2.55
C GLY A 50 11.97 4.48 3.32
N SER A 51 10.90 4.01 3.97
CA SER A 51 10.86 2.72 4.65
C SER A 51 9.62 1.96 4.22
N TYR A 52 9.65 0.64 4.42
CA TYR A 52 8.49 -0.21 4.22
C TYR A 52 8.30 -1.20 5.38
N GLY A 53 7.05 -1.62 5.57
CA GLY A 53 6.68 -2.76 6.40
C GLY A 53 5.81 -3.72 5.60
N TYR A 54 6.12 -5.01 5.66
CA TYR A 54 5.33 -6.08 5.04
C TYR A 54 4.86 -7.07 6.10
N ALA A 55 3.56 -7.33 6.11
CA ALA A 55 2.93 -8.35 6.95
C ALA A 55 2.36 -9.45 6.04
N SER A 56 3.05 -10.59 5.97
CA SER A 56 2.56 -11.76 5.24
C SER A 56 1.28 -12.31 5.87
N ALA A 57 0.38 -12.84 5.04
CA ALA A 57 -0.79 -13.59 5.49
C ALA A 57 -0.41 -14.95 6.11
N ASN A 58 0.76 -15.48 5.75
CA ASN A 58 1.27 -16.75 6.26
C ASN A 58 2.09 -16.53 7.54
N TYR A 59 1.70 -17.22 8.63
CA TYR A 59 2.40 -17.19 9.91
C TYR A 59 3.85 -17.69 9.76
N GLY A 60 4.80 -16.99 10.38
CA GLY A 60 6.22 -17.34 10.35
C GLY A 60 6.91 -17.11 9.00
N SER A 61 6.25 -16.44 8.04
CA SER A 61 6.87 -16.12 6.75
C SER A 61 8.11 -15.25 6.91
N ALA A 62 9.21 -15.64 6.27
CA ALA A 62 10.45 -14.87 6.23
C ALA A 62 10.29 -13.52 5.52
N ALA A 63 9.24 -13.36 4.69
CA ALA A 63 8.91 -12.12 4.01
C ALA A 63 8.35 -11.05 4.97
N SER A 64 7.81 -11.45 6.13
CA SER A 64 7.27 -10.51 7.11
C SER A 64 8.37 -9.72 7.80
N GLY A 65 8.23 -8.40 7.84
CA GLY A 65 9.18 -7.52 8.52
C GLY A 65 9.21 -6.15 7.88
N SER A 66 10.34 -5.47 7.99
CA SER A 66 10.51 -4.11 7.48
C SER A 66 11.88 -3.94 6.85
N GLY A 67 12.05 -2.84 6.13
CA GLY A 67 13.33 -2.45 5.54
C GLY A 67 13.28 -1.05 4.97
N ASN A 68 14.38 -0.65 4.36
CA ASN A 68 14.52 0.61 3.66
C ASN A 68 14.06 0.49 2.22
N ALA A 69 13.49 1.57 1.72
CA ALA A 69 12.94 1.68 0.38
C ALA A 69 13.36 3.01 -0.24
N GLU A 70 13.83 2.96 -1.49
CA GLU A 70 14.15 4.15 -2.26
C GLU A 70 13.00 4.46 -3.22
N MET A 71 12.43 5.65 -3.07
CA MET A 71 11.30 6.10 -3.86
C MET A 71 11.78 6.53 -5.26
N ALA A 72 11.12 6.01 -6.28
CA ALA A 72 11.36 6.37 -7.67
C ALA A 72 10.11 7.04 -8.27
N SER A 73 10.28 7.69 -9.42
CA SER A 73 9.20 8.43 -10.10
C SER A 73 7.98 7.57 -10.48
N ASN A 74 8.15 6.25 -10.62
CA ASN A 74 7.10 5.31 -11.00
C ASN A 74 7.02 4.08 -10.08
N GLY A 75 7.65 4.13 -8.90
CA GLY A 75 7.85 2.91 -8.12
C GLY A 75 8.65 3.11 -6.84
N VAL A 76 9.09 1.99 -6.28
CA VAL A 76 10.03 1.91 -5.15
C VAL A 76 11.01 0.78 -5.40
N THR A 77 12.27 0.99 -5.03
CA THR A 77 13.26 -0.07 -4.92
C THR A 77 13.40 -0.44 -3.45
N PHE A 78 13.29 -1.72 -3.11
CA PHE A 78 13.56 -2.21 -1.77
C PHE A 78 15.06 -2.44 -1.63
N LEU A 79 15.70 -1.71 -0.71
CA LEU A 79 17.15 -1.73 -0.55
C LEU A 79 17.62 -2.91 0.31
N ASP A 80 16.83 -3.24 1.33
CA ASP A 80 17.15 -4.27 2.32
C ASP A 80 15.88 -4.86 2.95
N GLY A 81 16.06 -5.66 3.99
CA GLY A 81 14.98 -6.21 4.81
C GLY A 81 14.38 -7.51 4.26
N ASN A 82 13.22 -7.85 4.82
CA ASN A 82 12.59 -9.16 4.63
C ASN A 82 12.00 -9.40 3.23
N LEU A 83 11.62 -8.36 2.49
CA LEU A 83 11.14 -8.54 1.12
C LEU A 83 12.31 -8.95 0.21
N VAL A 84 13.46 -8.30 0.36
CA VAL A 84 14.67 -8.61 -0.41
C VAL A 84 15.23 -9.96 0.00
N THR A 85 15.49 -10.17 1.29
CA THR A 85 16.19 -11.38 1.79
C THR A 85 15.29 -12.60 1.96
N GLY A 86 14.03 -12.39 2.33
CA GLY A 86 13.06 -13.46 2.65
C GLY A 86 12.09 -13.80 1.52
N ALA A 87 11.88 -12.90 0.54
CA ALA A 87 11.01 -13.13 -0.60
C ALA A 87 11.67 -12.89 -1.97
N GLY A 88 12.90 -12.37 -2.02
CA GLY A 88 13.59 -12.03 -3.27
C GLY A 88 12.94 -10.87 -4.04
N ILE A 89 12.06 -10.10 -3.39
CA ILE A 89 11.35 -8.97 -3.99
C ILE A 89 12.22 -7.72 -3.84
N THR A 90 12.60 -7.12 -4.95
CA THR A 90 13.58 -6.03 -5.01
C THR A 90 12.99 -4.70 -5.46
N SER A 91 11.83 -4.71 -6.12
CA SER A 91 11.17 -3.48 -6.55
C SER A 91 9.67 -3.60 -6.58
N ALA A 92 9.01 -2.45 -6.60
CA ALA A 92 7.60 -2.33 -6.94
C ALA A 92 7.36 -1.18 -7.91
N ILE A 93 6.45 -1.39 -8.87
CA ILE A 93 6.12 -0.42 -9.91
C ILE A 93 4.66 -0.06 -9.79
N LEU A 94 4.35 1.22 -9.81
CA LEU A 94 2.99 1.74 -9.86
C LEU A 94 2.46 1.60 -11.28
N GLY A 95 1.28 1.01 -11.40
CA GLY A 95 0.56 0.84 -12.66
C GLY A 95 -0.94 0.95 -12.45
N PHE A 96 -1.70 0.52 -13.46
CA PHE A 96 -3.17 0.54 -13.42
C PHE A 96 -3.73 -0.85 -13.72
N ASP A 97 -4.82 -1.21 -13.05
CA ASP A 97 -5.60 -2.40 -13.39
C ASP A 97 -6.48 -2.16 -14.65
N ALA A 98 -7.26 -3.17 -15.03
CA ALA A 98 -8.15 -3.09 -16.19
C ALA A 98 -9.28 -2.06 -16.03
N ASP A 99 -9.60 -1.66 -14.79
CA ASP A 99 -10.59 -0.64 -14.47
C ASP A 99 -9.95 0.76 -14.35
N GLY A 100 -8.63 0.88 -14.58
CA GLY A 100 -7.89 2.13 -14.45
C GLY A 100 -7.57 2.53 -13.00
N LYS A 101 -7.66 1.61 -12.04
CA LYS A 101 -7.32 1.87 -10.64
C LYS A 101 -5.85 1.61 -10.38
N ASP A 102 -5.28 2.39 -9.46
CA ASP A 102 -3.88 2.23 -9.06
C ASP A 102 -3.61 0.81 -8.53
N VAL A 103 -2.52 0.21 -9.01
CA VAL A 103 -1.97 -1.04 -8.49
C VAL A 103 -0.47 -0.92 -8.32
N LEU A 104 0.03 -1.54 -7.27
CA LEU A 104 1.45 -1.66 -7.01
C LEU A 104 1.89 -3.10 -7.29
N GLN A 105 2.72 -3.27 -8.32
CA GLN A 105 3.19 -4.57 -8.79
C GLN A 105 4.59 -4.84 -8.21
N LEU A 106 4.77 -5.92 -7.45
CA LEU A 106 6.02 -6.26 -6.79
C LEU A 106 6.78 -7.32 -7.59
N TYR A 107 8.07 -7.08 -7.79
CA TYR A 107 8.92 -7.86 -8.65
C TYR A 107 10.04 -8.53 -7.88
N THR A 108 10.29 -9.80 -8.20
CA THR A 108 11.61 -10.39 -8.06
C THR A 108 12.45 -10.07 -9.29
N VAL A 109 13.70 -10.52 -9.29
CA VAL A 109 14.57 -10.42 -10.47
C VAL A 109 13.99 -11.11 -11.71
N ASP A 110 13.11 -12.08 -11.54
CA ASP A 110 12.57 -12.90 -12.63
C ASP A 110 11.20 -12.42 -13.12
N LYS A 111 10.32 -11.99 -12.21
CA LYS A 111 8.91 -11.74 -12.54
C LYS A 111 8.15 -10.92 -11.50
N ASN A 112 6.98 -10.42 -11.92
CA ASN A 112 5.95 -9.90 -11.03
C ASN A 112 5.32 -11.03 -10.21
N VAL A 113 5.47 -10.97 -8.89
CA VAL A 113 4.98 -12.00 -7.96
C VAL A 113 3.75 -11.58 -7.18
N LEU A 114 3.59 -10.30 -6.85
CA LEU A 114 2.43 -9.79 -6.12
C LEU A 114 1.82 -8.57 -6.82
N THR A 115 0.50 -8.51 -6.82
CA THR A 115 -0.24 -7.30 -7.20
C THR A 115 -0.96 -6.76 -5.97
N CYS A 116 -0.66 -5.52 -5.60
CA CYS A 116 -1.21 -4.87 -4.42
C CYS A 116 -2.12 -3.71 -4.80
N HIS A 117 -3.23 -3.59 -4.07
CA HIS A 117 -4.22 -2.52 -4.30
C HIS A 117 -4.23 -1.56 -3.11
N PRO A 118 -4.49 -0.26 -3.32
CA PRO A 118 -4.58 0.72 -2.24
C PRO A 118 -5.59 0.30 -1.18
N ARG A 119 -5.25 0.52 0.09
CA ARG A 119 -6.13 0.38 1.23
C ARG A 119 -6.37 1.76 1.85
N GLY A 120 -7.52 2.33 1.50
CA GLY A 120 -8.11 3.51 2.14
C GLY A 120 -9.30 3.11 3.00
#